data_AF-A0A6J5KAM6-F1
#
_entry.id   AF-A0A6J5KAM6-F1
#
_cell.length_a   1.000
_cell.length_b   1.000
_cell.length_c   1.000
_cell.angle_alpha   90.00
_cell.angle_beta   90.00
_cell.angle_gamma   90.00
#
_symmetry.space_group_name_H-M   'P 1'
#
loop_
_entity.id
_entity.type
_entity.pdbx_description
1 polymer ?
#
loop_
_entity_poly.entity_id
_entity_poly.type
_entity_poly.pdbx_seq_one_letter_code
_entity_poly.pdbx_strand_id
1 'polypeptide(L)'
;MFRRPSLTLPIRLLITLPIPLRTSFLFNRQGSRPVSCSPHLPPFAVRRPSASRRAEPTRIDIGALLAGRTFLACCAAFVVAAVLVMPAPAAAQSAASTQPGTQGASAEAKAASDATASTATLDSEFDARQKALDQRTEENNYRYGVAEHNCYSNFFVNHCLNKARDEMRTVQAQIRKEQLALDGEERAERARKRDEQAALKRAQDEASAPQRAAEDARNAQAYEEKQRQHELDQAQRNAEAPQRSANAEAYEEKQRQHAIDQAQRGISPSQAAANQRAYDQKQGDFQRKLEEARRQGAQKAQERVEKQQSFAKKQAEAAQHKADVEARQKQAAEKAEQKRQEQLKQQKQLEEQQRQQQQQQQ
;
A
#
# COMPACT_ATOMS: atom_id res chain seq x y z
N MET A 1 -41.63 8.90 88.39
CA MET A 1 -41.94 7.76 87.51
C MET A 1 -41.93 8.32 86.08
N PHE A 2 -41.37 7.72 85.04
CA PHE A 2 -40.60 6.47 84.89
C PHE A 2 -39.09 6.75 84.61
N ARG A 3 -38.28 5.71 84.33
CA ARG A 3 -36.82 5.81 84.08
C ARG A 3 -36.42 5.50 82.63
N ARG A 4 -35.27 6.08 82.23
CA ARG A 4 -34.26 5.70 81.20
C ARG A 4 -34.18 4.18 80.88
N PRO A 5 -33.79 3.74 79.65
CA PRO A 5 -32.48 4.05 79.03
C PRO A 5 -32.53 4.44 77.53
N SER A 6 -31.48 4.99 76.87
CA SER A 6 -30.02 5.04 77.11
C SER A 6 -29.22 3.77 76.76
N LEU A 7 -29.21 3.37 75.50
CA LEU A 7 -28.33 2.29 74.99
C LEU A 7 -27.12 2.85 74.24
N THR A 8 -25.97 2.83 74.92
CA THR A 8 -24.63 2.93 74.32
C THR A 8 -24.05 1.52 74.14
N LEU A 9 -23.48 1.21 72.97
CA LEU A 9 -22.52 0.11 72.85
C LEU A 9 -21.49 0.40 71.74
N PRO A 10 -20.20 -0.01 71.89
CA PRO A 10 -19.10 0.53 71.10
C PRO A 10 -18.35 -0.57 70.31
N ILE A 11 -17.13 -0.24 69.88
CA ILE A 11 -16.08 -1.15 69.38
C ILE A 11 -16.28 -1.67 67.94
N ARG A 12 -15.51 -1.09 67.02
CA ARG A 12 -14.66 -1.88 66.12
C ARG A 12 -13.30 -1.21 65.93
N LEU A 13 -12.26 -2.02 65.85
CA LEU A 13 -10.87 -1.58 65.76
C LEU A 13 -10.63 -0.78 64.48
N LEU A 14 -9.95 0.37 64.59
CA LEU A 14 -9.15 0.91 63.50
C LEU A 14 -7.69 0.51 63.74
N ILE A 15 -7.21 -0.43 62.95
CA ILE A 15 -5.84 -0.92 62.99
C ILE A 15 -4.94 0.12 62.31
N THR A 16 -4.11 0.80 63.08
CA THR A 16 -3.05 1.66 62.56
C THR A 16 -1.90 0.79 62.01
N LEU A 17 -1.71 0.79 60.69
CA LEU A 17 -0.52 0.24 60.03
C LEU A 17 0.17 1.33 59.19
N PRO A 18 1.50 1.24 59.01
CA PRO A 18 2.33 2.42 58.70
C PRO A 18 2.38 2.80 57.23
N ILE A 19 2.70 4.07 57.00
CA ILE A 19 2.97 4.68 55.69
C ILE A 19 4.29 4.10 55.12
N PRO A 20 4.30 3.46 53.94
CA PRO A 20 5.55 3.09 53.27
C PRO A 20 6.21 4.32 52.62
N LEU A 21 7.49 4.52 52.90
CA LEU A 21 8.28 5.63 52.33
C LEU A 21 8.49 5.42 50.82
N ARG A 22 8.38 6.50 50.03
CA ARG A 22 8.84 6.52 48.64
C ARG A 22 10.37 6.43 48.59
N THR A 23 10.90 5.27 48.20
CA THR A 23 12.32 5.08 47.90
C THR A 23 12.66 5.63 46.51
N SER A 24 13.38 6.75 46.47
CA SER A 24 13.84 7.39 45.24
C SER A 24 14.97 6.59 44.56
N PHE A 25 14.62 5.63 43.71
CA PHE A 25 15.58 4.94 42.85
C PHE A 25 16.09 5.86 41.72
N LEU A 26 17.15 6.62 41.99
CA LEU A 26 17.95 7.28 40.95
C LEU A 26 18.84 6.24 40.27
N PHE A 27 18.47 5.84 39.06
CA PHE A 27 19.20 4.82 38.31
C PHE A 27 20.49 5.38 37.71
N ASN A 28 21.63 5.02 38.30
CA ASN A 28 22.96 5.41 37.83
C ASN A 28 23.28 4.68 36.52
N ARG A 29 23.55 5.42 35.43
CA ARG A 29 24.08 4.84 34.18
C ARG A 29 25.27 5.66 33.67
N GLN A 30 26.46 5.13 33.90
CA GLN A 30 27.71 5.65 33.35
C GLN A 30 27.73 5.48 31.81
N GLY A 31 28.40 6.40 31.11
CA GLY A 31 28.42 6.45 29.64
C GLY A 31 29.53 7.36 29.11
N SER A 32 30.78 6.97 29.31
CA SER A 32 31.97 7.79 29.04
C SER A 32 32.25 8.01 27.55
N ARG A 33 32.61 9.25 27.16
CA ARG A 33 33.53 9.56 26.05
C ARG A 33 34.14 10.98 26.23
N PRO A 34 35.31 11.31 25.65
CA PRO A 34 36.23 12.27 26.27
C PRO A 34 36.37 13.64 25.59
N VAL A 35 36.68 14.63 26.42
CA VAL A 35 37.71 15.69 26.29
C VAL A 35 37.96 16.34 24.91
N SER A 36 37.69 17.66 24.82
CA SER A 36 38.75 18.62 24.42
C SER A 36 38.45 20.09 24.79
N CYS A 37 39.48 20.75 25.33
CA CYS A 37 39.80 22.19 25.48
C CYS A 37 38.71 23.30 25.42
N SER A 38 38.53 23.94 26.59
CA SER A 38 38.61 25.39 26.95
C SER A 38 38.97 26.44 25.87
N PRO A 39 38.71 27.77 26.07
CA PRO A 39 38.25 28.49 27.28
C PRO A 39 36.96 29.34 27.00
N HIS A 40 36.57 30.49 27.60
CA HIS A 40 37.12 31.41 28.61
C HIS A 40 36.00 32.22 29.34
N LEU A 41 36.28 32.77 30.53
CA LEU A 41 35.49 33.72 31.36
C LEU A 41 36.46 34.43 32.34
N PRO A 42 36.09 35.45 33.15
CA PRO A 42 34.97 36.41 33.16
C PRO A 42 35.57 37.86 33.13
N PRO A 43 35.28 38.83 34.03
CA PRO A 43 34.02 39.36 34.57
C PRO A 43 33.83 40.86 34.22
N PHE A 44 32.73 41.49 34.68
CA PHE A 44 32.74 42.61 35.64
C PHE A 44 31.32 43.17 35.86
N ALA A 45 31.01 43.54 37.10
CA ALA A 45 29.79 44.30 37.46
C ALA A 45 30.18 45.75 37.81
N VAL A 46 29.21 46.69 37.89
CA VAL A 46 29.14 47.75 38.94
C VAL A 46 27.95 48.75 38.75
N ARG A 47 27.24 49.01 39.87
CA ARG A 47 26.41 50.19 40.26
C ARG A 47 25.13 50.64 39.51
N ARG A 48 24.06 50.77 40.33
CA ARG A 48 23.05 51.87 40.31
C ARG A 48 23.65 53.15 40.92
N PRO A 49 23.08 54.36 40.66
CA PRO A 49 22.07 54.98 41.55
C PRO A 49 20.71 55.21 40.85
N SER A 50 19.52 55.25 41.48
CA SER A 50 18.96 56.23 42.46
C SER A 50 18.74 57.63 41.85
N ALA A 51 17.55 58.27 41.86
CA ALA A 51 16.20 57.92 42.39
C ALA A 51 15.12 58.68 41.55
N SER A 52 13.91 59.15 41.93
CA SER A 52 13.15 59.27 43.20
C SER A 52 11.63 59.59 42.95
N ARG A 53 10.71 58.68 43.34
CA ARG A 53 9.22 58.89 43.48
C ARG A 53 8.46 59.06 42.14
N ARG A 54 7.17 58.70 41.97
CA ARG A 54 6.01 58.57 42.89
C ARG A 54 5.02 57.45 42.47
N ALA A 55 4.17 57.04 43.41
CA ALA A 55 2.79 56.55 43.27
C ALA A 55 2.44 55.43 42.26
N GLU A 56 2.01 54.29 42.81
CA GLU A 56 1.03 53.39 42.17
C GLU A 56 -0.38 54.07 42.16
N PRO A 57 -1.35 53.60 41.35
CA PRO A 57 -2.05 52.36 41.67
C PRO A 57 -2.28 51.39 40.50
N THR A 58 -2.23 50.10 40.82
CA THR A 58 -2.96 48.96 40.20
C THR A 58 -3.35 49.05 38.71
N ARG A 59 -2.61 48.34 37.85
CA ARG A 59 -3.19 47.78 36.61
C ARG A 59 -3.75 46.39 36.86
N ILE A 60 -4.87 46.09 36.21
CA ILE A 60 -5.41 44.74 36.05
C ILE A 60 -5.07 44.31 34.62
N ASP A 61 -4.13 43.39 34.47
CA ASP A 61 -3.77 42.84 33.15
C ASP A 61 -4.76 41.73 32.76
N ILE A 62 -5.71 42.05 31.88
CA ILE A 62 -6.51 41.06 31.15
C ILE A 62 -5.76 40.71 29.87
N GLY A 63 -5.33 39.46 29.75
CA GLY A 63 -4.49 39.00 28.64
C GLY A 63 -5.20 39.07 27.28
N ALA A 64 -4.57 39.75 26.31
CA ALA A 64 -5.07 39.82 24.94
C ALA A 64 -4.78 38.52 24.17
N LEU A 65 -5.83 37.88 23.66
CA LEU A 65 -5.75 36.81 22.67
C LEU A 65 -5.29 37.38 21.32
N LEU A 66 -4.11 36.99 20.84
CA LEU A 66 -3.67 37.28 19.46
C LEU A 66 -2.68 36.22 18.94
N ALA A 67 -3.18 35.01 18.69
CA ALA A 67 -2.43 33.89 18.10
C ALA A 67 -3.01 33.51 16.72
N GLY A 68 -2.92 34.44 15.75
CA GLY A 68 -3.42 34.23 14.39
C GLY A 68 -2.63 33.15 13.65
N ARG A 69 -3.27 32.00 13.36
CA ARG A 69 -2.67 30.91 12.59
C ARG A 69 -3.14 30.99 11.13
N THR A 70 -2.31 31.57 10.27
CA THR A 70 -2.50 31.51 8.82
C THR A 70 -2.20 30.10 8.30
N PHE A 71 -3.25 29.36 7.93
CA PHE A 71 -3.14 28.14 7.14
C PHE A 71 -4.03 28.31 5.90
N LEU A 72 -3.42 28.43 4.72
CA LEU A 72 -4.12 28.77 3.49
C LEU A 72 -3.47 28.03 2.30
N ALA A 73 -4.31 27.40 1.49
CA ALA A 73 -4.04 26.73 0.20
C ALA A 73 -2.79 25.81 0.10
N CYS A 74 -3.03 24.50 0.13
CA CYS A 74 -2.25 23.55 -0.68
C CYS A 74 -3.13 22.37 -1.13
N CYS A 75 -3.98 22.62 -2.13
CA CYS A 75 -4.87 21.64 -2.72
C CYS A 75 -4.73 21.68 -4.25
N ALA A 76 -3.76 20.91 -4.76
CA ALA A 76 -3.54 20.71 -6.18
C ALA A 76 -3.03 19.27 -6.42
N ALA A 77 -3.25 18.75 -7.62
CA ALA A 77 -2.85 17.41 -8.08
C ALA A 77 -3.47 16.21 -7.35
N PHE A 78 -4.73 15.88 -7.70
CA PHE A 78 -5.13 14.51 -8.01
C PHE A 78 -6.29 14.51 -9.01
N VAL A 79 -5.96 14.37 -10.30
CA VAL A 79 -6.92 14.05 -11.36
C VAL A 79 -6.39 12.82 -12.08
N VAL A 80 -6.94 11.65 -11.76
CA VAL A 80 -6.61 10.38 -12.42
C VAL A 80 -7.54 10.20 -13.61
N ALA A 81 -6.99 9.81 -14.75
CA ALA A 81 -7.76 9.62 -15.98
C ALA A 81 -8.64 8.37 -15.94
N ALA A 82 -9.85 8.49 -16.49
CA ALA A 82 -10.70 7.36 -16.90
C ALA A 82 -11.26 7.68 -18.30
N VAL A 83 -11.20 6.71 -19.21
CA VAL A 83 -11.41 6.93 -20.65
C VAL A 83 -12.37 5.87 -21.20
N LEU A 84 -13.47 6.33 -21.83
CA LEU A 84 -14.52 5.54 -22.50
C LEU A 84 -15.31 4.62 -21.51
N VAL A 85 -16.59 4.27 -21.72
CA VAL A 85 -17.33 3.92 -22.95
C VAL A 85 -18.80 4.37 -22.85
N MET A 86 -19.42 4.75 -23.98
CA MET A 86 -20.89 4.87 -24.13
C MET A 86 -21.49 3.52 -24.59
N PRO A 87 -22.73 3.20 -24.17
CA PRO A 87 -23.81 3.28 -25.15
C PRO A 87 -25.18 3.72 -24.59
N ALA A 88 -26.05 4.15 -25.50
CA ALA A 88 -27.49 4.31 -25.33
C ALA A 88 -28.17 4.14 -26.72
N PRO A 89 -29.50 3.97 -26.84
CA PRO A 89 -30.51 3.74 -25.79
C PRO A 89 -31.28 2.41 -25.96
N ALA A 90 -32.12 2.07 -24.98
CA ALA A 90 -33.24 1.14 -25.16
C ALA A 90 -34.45 1.65 -24.38
N ALA A 91 -35.63 1.71 -25.02
CA ALA A 91 -36.83 2.31 -24.43
C ALA A 91 -37.89 1.24 -24.12
N ALA A 92 -38.28 1.13 -22.85
CA ALA A 92 -39.45 0.35 -22.43
C ALA A 92 -40.09 0.88 -21.13
N GLN A 93 -41.26 1.50 -21.30
CA GLN A 93 -42.47 1.36 -20.46
C GLN A 93 -42.32 1.39 -18.92
N SER A 94 -42.73 2.54 -18.37
CA SER A 94 -43.77 2.64 -17.33
C SER A 94 -43.82 1.60 -16.19
N ALA A 95 -43.20 1.92 -15.06
CA ALA A 95 -43.61 1.42 -13.75
C ALA A 95 -43.75 2.62 -12.77
N ALA A 96 -44.96 2.91 -12.32
CA ALA A 96 -45.22 3.99 -11.37
C ALA A 96 -44.94 3.51 -9.93
N SER A 97 -43.71 3.74 -9.46
CA SER A 97 -43.31 3.47 -8.08
C SER A 97 -43.68 4.64 -7.15
N THR A 98 -44.81 4.52 -6.45
CA THR A 98 -45.28 5.50 -5.47
C THR A 98 -44.25 5.70 -4.34
N GLN A 99 -43.53 6.82 -4.34
CA GLN A 99 -42.64 7.17 -3.23
C GLN A 99 -43.42 7.76 -2.04
N PRO A 100 -43.21 7.27 -0.82
CA PRO A 100 -43.72 7.93 0.38
C PRO A 100 -42.81 9.10 0.81
N GLY A 101 -43.33 10.32 0.70
CA GLY A 101 -43.08 11.36 1.72
C GLY A 101 -41.70 12.03 1.83
N THR A 102 -40.87 12.08 0.77
CA THR A 102 -39.59 12.82 0.77
C THR A 102 -39.73 14.37 0.71
N GLN A 103 -40.72 14.93 1.41
CA GLN A 103 -41.05 16.37 1.38
C GLN A 103 -40.41 17.20 2.51
N GLY A 104 -39.77 16.58 3.51
CA GLY A 104 -39.13 17.31 4.62
C GLY A 104 -37.82 18.00 4.23
N ALA A 105 -36.88 17.26 3.65
CA ALA A 105 -35.50 17.72 3.44
C ALA A 105 -35.36 18.98 2.56
N SER A 106 -36.23 19.14 1.56
CA SER A 106 -36.26 20.34 0.71
C SER A 106 -36.92 21.55 1.39
N ALA A 107 -37.79 21.34 2.37
CA ALA A 107 -38.37 22.40 3.18
C ALA A 107 -37.36 22.90 4.25
N GLU A 108 -36.67 22.01 4.95
CA GLU A 108 -35.67 22.38 5.97
C GLU A 108 -34.44 23.07 5.35
N ALA A 109 -33.93 22.58 4.22
CA ALA A 109 -32.83 23.24 3.50
C ALA A 109 -33.20 24.66 3.05
N LYS A 110 -34.46 24.86 2.62
CA LYS A 110 -34.97 26.19 2.30
C LYS A 110 -35.14 27.06 3.55
N ALA A 111 -35.75 26.54 4.62
CA ALA A 111 -35.97 27.29 5.86
C ALA A 111 -34.65 27.76 6.51
N ALA A 112 -33.61 26.93 6.51
CA ALA A 112 -32.28 27.31 6.98
C ALA A 112 -31.64 28.39 6.09
N SER A 113 -31.89 28.35 4.78
CA SER A 113 -31.42 29.35 3.82
C SER A 113 -32.15 30.70 3.99
N ASP A 114 -33.49 30.67 4.10
CA ASP A 114 -34.33 31.85 4.31
C ASP A 114 -34.01 32.50 5.68
N ALA A 115 -33.80 31.72 6.75
CA ALA A 115 -33.41 32.25 8.06
C ALA A 115 -32.00 32.90 8.05
N THR A 116 -31.05 32.32 7.30
CA THR A 116 -29.71 32.90 7.12
C THR A 116 -29.78 34.19 6.30
N ALA A 117 -30.59 34.21 5.23
CA ALA A 117 -30.83 35.40 4.44
C ALA A 117 -31.52 36.52 5.24
N SER A 118 -32.56 36.21 6.00
CA SER A 118 -33.25 37.16 6.89
C SER A 118 -32.33 37.71 7.99
N THR A 119 -31.40 36.91 8.49
CA THR A 119 -30.36 37.36 9.43
C THR A 119 -29.45 38.38 8.76
N ALA A 120 -28.93 38.07 7.57
CA ALA A 120 -28.03 38.94 6.82
C ALA A 120 -28.70 40.25 6.36
N THR A 121 -29.99 40.23 6.00
CA THR A 121 -30.72 41.46 5.65
C THR A 121 -30.93 42.36 6.86
N LEU A 122 -31.34 41.81 8.01
CA LEU A 122 -31.49 42.59 9.26
C LEU A 122 -30.15 43.23 9.67
N ASP A 123 -29.07 42.44 9.65
CA ASP A 123 -27.74 42.94 10.02
C ASP A 123 -27.28 44.05 9.05
N SER A 124 -27.63 43.96 7.76
CA SER A 124 -27.39 45.03 6.77
C SER A 124 -28.26 46.29 6.94
N GLU A 125 -29.47 46.17 7.49
CA GLU A 125 -30.32 47.33 7.82
C GLU A 125 -29.74 48.14 8.98
N PHE A 126 -29.25 47.48 10.04
CA PHE A 126 -28.56 48.17 11.13
C PHE A 126 -27.33 48.92 10.61
N ASP A 127 -26.54 48.28 9.75
CA ASP A 127 -25.38 48.85 9.06
C ASP A 127 -25.73 50.10 8.23
N ALA A 128 -26.88 50.10 7.54
CA ALA A 128 -27.36 51.23 6.76
C ALA A 128 -27.85 52.40 7.64
N ARG A 129 -28.56 52.10 8.72
CA ARG A 129 -29.03 53.10 9.70
C ARG A 129 -27.85 53.75 10.43
N GLN A 130 -26.82 52.99 10.80
CA GLN A 130 -25.61 53.51 11.42
C GLN A 130 -24.88 54.50 10.49
N LYS A 131 -24.65 54.13 9.23
CA LYS A 131 -24.01 55.00 8.22
C LYS A 131 -24.75 56.34 8.03
N ALA A 132 -26.08 56.35 8.13
CA ALA A 132 -26.88 57.58 8.06
C ALA A 132 -26.71 58.48 9.30
N LEU A 133 -26.48 57.90 10.49
CA LEU A 133 -26.19 58.64 11.72
C LEU A 133 -24.76 59.19 11.72
N ASP A 134 -23.81 58.43 11.17
CA ASP A 134 -22.42 58.88 10.98
C ASP A 134 -22.35 60.03 9.98
N GLN A 135 -23.00 59.91 8.82
CA GLN A 135 -23.09 60.98 7.83
C GLN A 135 -23.73 62.26 8.39
N ARG A 136 -24.78 62.15 9.21
CA ARG A 136 -25.38 63.30 9.91
C ARG A 136 -24.45 63.92 10.95
N THR A 137 -23.56 63.14 11.54
CA THR A 137 -22.51 63.63 12.46
C THR A 137 -21.47 64.43 11.69
N GLU A 138 -21.01 63.92 10.55
CA GLU A 138 -20.07 64.61 9.65
C GLU A 138 -20.67 65.91 9.10
N GLU A 139 -21.92 65.90 8.60
CA GLU A 139 -22.60 67.11 8.12
C GLU A 139 -22.75 68.14 9.24
N ASN A 140 -23.14 67.72 10.46
CA ASN A 140 -23.29 68.63 11.58
C ASN A 140 -21.96 69.29 11.98
N ASN A 141 -20.87 68.52 12.03
CA ASN A 141 -19.53 69.02 12.30
C ASN A 141 -19.04 69.97 11.20
N TYR A 142 -19.28 69.65 9.93
CA TYR A 142 -18.96 70.52 8.79
C TYR A 142 -19.73 71.85 8.87
N ARG A 143 -21.05 71.79 9.11
CA ARG A 143 -21.90 72.98 9.23
C ARG A 143 -21.51 73.84 10.44
N TYR A 144 -21.13 73.23 11.56
CA TYR A 144 -20.57 73.97 12.70
C TYR A 144 -19.25 74.66 12.33
N GLY A 145 -18.32 73.99 11.66
CA GLY A 145 -17.04 74.59 11.24
C GLY A 145 -17.22 75.77 10.27
N VAL A 146 -18.12 75.64 9.30
CA VAL A 146 -18.48 76.73 8.38
C VAL A 146 -19.15 77.90 9.13
N ALA A 147 -20.03 77.61 10.10
CA ALA A 147 -20.64 78.64 10.94
C ALA A 147 -19.60 79.35 11.83
N GLU A 148 -18.65 78.62 12.42
CA GLU A 148 -17.56 79.19 13.21
C GLU A 148 -16.69 80.14 12.38
N HIS A 149 -16.26 79.74 11.18
CA HIS A 149 -15.53 80.64 10.26
C HIS A 149 -16.34 81.90 9.91
N ASN A 150 -17.64 81.75 9.61
CA ASN A 150 -18.52 82.89 9.30
C ASN A 150 -18.75 83.82 10.50
N CYS A 151 -18.72 83.30 11.73
CA CYS A 151 -18.89 84.10 12.95
C CYS A 151 -17.74 85.08 13.21
N TYR A 152 -16.50 84.78 12.79
CA TYR A 152 -15.38 85.71 12.91
C TYR A 152 -15.50 86.93 11.97
N SER A 153 -16.31 86.84 10.91
CA SER A 153 -16.61 87.94 9.99
C SER A 153 -17.73 88.88 10.48
N ASN A 154 -18.19 88.74 11.73
CA ASN A 154 -19.39 89.39 12.24
C ASN A 154 -19.12 90.15 13.57
N PHE A 155 -19.71 91.34 13.74
CA PHE A 155 -19.42 92.23 14.87
C PHE A 155 -19.68 91.62 16.25
N PHE A 156 -20.63 90.68 16.36
CA PHE A 156 -20.98 90.01 17.62
C PHE A 156 -20.48 88.55 17.68
N VAL A 157 -19.20 88.32 17.36
CA VAL A 157 -18.53 87.00 17.33
C VAL A 157 -18.95 86.08 18.48
N ASN A 158 -18.85 86.54 19.74
CA ASN A 158 -19.17 85.73 20.92
C ASN A 158 -20.63 85.25 20.99
N HIS A 159 -21.59 86.06 20.53
CA HIS A 159 -23.00 85.64 20.46
C HIS A 159 -23.21 84.63 19.32
N CYS A 160 -22.59 84.88 18.16
CA CYS A 160 -22.65 84.01 16.99
C CYS A 160 -22.07 82.61 17.30
N LEU A 161 -20.88 82.53 17.90
CA LEU A 161 -20.23 81.26 18.26
C LEU A 161 -21.03 80.46 19.28
N ASN A 162 -21.66 81.12 20.26
CA ASN A 162 -22.52 80.42 21.22
C ASN A 162 -23.78 79.85 20.54
N LYS A 163 -24.46 80.65 19.69
CA LYS A 163 -25.60 80.16 18.90
C LYS A 163 -25.23 78.96 18.02
N ALA A 164 -24.13 79.04 17.27
CA ALA A 164 -23.65 77.94 16.43
C ALA A 164 -23.34 76.67 17.25
N ARG A 165 -22.77 76.84 18.45
CA ARG A 165 -22.47 75.74 19.37
C ARG A 165 -23.73 75.10 19.95
N ASP A 166 -24.77 75.87 20.22
CA ASP A 166 -26.04 75.35 20.76
C ASP A 166 -26.91 74.69 19.68
N GLU A 167 -26.85 75.17 18.43
CA GLU A 167 -27.40 74.45 17.26
C GLU A 167 -26.69 73.10 17.05
N MET A 168 -25.35 73.08 17.10
CA MET A 168 -24.55 71.84 17.04
C MET A 168 -24.89 70.86 18.18
N ARG A 169 -24.92 71.32 19.43
CA ARG A 169 -25.30 70.50 20.60
C ARG A 169 -26.69 69.90 20.45
N THR A 170 -27.64 70.66 19.91
CA THR A 170 -29.02 70.20 19.72
C THR A 170 -29.10 69.03 18.72
N VAL A 171 -28.37 69.11 17.61
CA VAL A 171 -28.31 68.03 16.61
C VAL A 171 -27.52 66.82 17.14
N GLN A 172 -26.39 67.03 17.81
CA GLN A 172 -25.64 65.93 18.44
C GLN A 172 -26.46 65.18 19.49
N ALA A 173 -27.31 65.89 20.27
CA ALA A 173 -28.23 65.26 21.21
C ALA A 173 -29.31 64.40 20.53
N GLN A 174 -29.78 64.80 19.35
CA GLN A 174 -30.71 64.00 18.53
C GLN A 174 -30.02 62.75 17.98
N ILE A 175 -28.85 62.90 17.33
CA ILE A 175 -28.06 61.78 16.79
C ILE A 175 -27.75 60.75 17.89
N ARG A 176 -27.30 61.21 19.06
CA ARG A 176 -27.01 60.32 20.19
C ARG A 176 -28.25 59.58 20.72
N LYS A 177 -29.43 60.21 20.69
CA LYS A 177 -30.69 59.55 21.07
C LYS A 177 -31.05 58.43 20.08
N GLU A 178 -30.81 58.65 18.79
CA GLU A 178 -31.07 57.67 17.74
C GLU A 178 -30.05 56.52 17.76
N GLN A 179 -28.76 56.80 17.97
CA GLN A 179 -27.73 55.79 18.21
C GLN A 179 -28.07 54.88 19.41
N LEU A 180 -28.49 55.47 20.54
CA LEU A 180 -28.89 54.70 21.73
C LEU A 180 -30.15 53.83 21.51
N ALA A 181 -31.02 54.20 20.56
CA ALA A 181 -32.14 53.36 20.15
C ALA A 181 -31.67 52.18 19.28
N LEU A 182 -30.80 52.45 18.29
CA LEU A 182 -30.19 51.44 17.41
C LEU A 182 -29.39 50.40 18.21
N ASP A 183 -28.54 50.85 19.14
CA ASP A 183 -27.84 50.02 20.12
C ASP A 183 -28.80 49.18 20.98
N GLY A 184 -30.00 49.70 21.26
CA GLY A 184 -31.07 49.02 21.98
C GLY A 184 -31.64 47.85 21.20
N GLU A 185 -32.04 48.10 19.96
CA GLU A 185 -32.55 47.11 19.00
C GLU A 185 -31.51 46.01 18.73
N GLU A 186 -30.27 46.38 18.37
CA GLU A 186 -29.21 45.42 18.02
C GLU A 186 -28.77 44.57 19.24
N ARG A 187 -28.91 45.09 20.47
CA ARG A 187 -28.71 44.30 21.70
C ARG A 187 -29.87 43.34 21.98
N ALA A 188 -31.10 43.73 21.66
CA ALA A 188 -32.28 42.88 21.79
C ALA A 188 -32.28 41.73 20.77
N GLU A 189 -31.98 42.00 19.50
CA GLU A 189 -31.89 40.94 18.47
C GLU A 189 -30.75 39.96 18.76
N ARG A 190 -29.58 40.45 19.21
CA ARG A 190 -28.49 39.56 19.64
C ARG A 190 -28.83 38.78 20.91
N ALA A 191 -29.83 39.19 21.70
CA ALA A 191 -30.38 38.35 22.77
C ALA A 191 -31.30 37.25 22.21
N ARG A 192 -32.31 37.61 21.39
CA ARG A 192 -33.19 36.64 20.71
C ARG A 192 -32.41 35.54 19.99
N LYS A 193 -31.47 35.92 19.12
CA LYS A 193 -30.60 34.99 18.37
C LYS A 193 -29.86 34.00 19.29
N ARG A 194 -29.45 34.40 20.51
CA ARG A 194 -28.82 33.49 21.49
C ARG A 194 -29.82 32.58 22.19
N ASP A 195 -30.98 33.11 22.59
CA ASP A 195 -31.99 32.34 23.31
C ASP A 195 -32.63 31.27 22.39
N GLU A 196 -32.80 31.60 21.11
CA GLU A 196 -33.18 30.68 20.02
C GLU A 196 -32.12 29.58 19.81
N GLN A 197 -30.85 29.95 19.65
CA GLN A 197 -29.74 28.97 19.52
C GLN A 197 -29.62 28.08 20.76
N ALA A 198 -29.83 28.62 21.96
CA ALA A 198 -29.85 27.87 23.20
C ALA A 198 -31.09 26.96 23.35
N ALA A 199 -32.23 27.33 22.76
CA ALA A 199 -33.42 26.46 22.68
C ALA A 199 -33.21 25.32 21.67
N LEU A 200 -32.73 25.62 20.46
CA LEU A 200 -32.40 24.63 19.43
C LEU A 200 -31.36 23.63 19.93
N LYS A 201 -30.28 24.11 20.59
CA LYS A 201 -29.28 23.22 21.16
C LYS A 201 -29.85 22.32 22.26
N ARG A 202 -30.66 22.86 23.19
CA ARG A 202 -31.32 22.03 24.22
C ARG A 202 -32.21 20.96 23.60
N ALA A 203 -33.00 21.29 22.58
CA ALA A 203 -33.82 20.32 21.87
C ALA A 203 -32.99 19.21 21.19
N GLN A 204 -31.81 19.54 20.63
CA GLN A 204 -30.88 18.56 20.06
C GLN A 204 -30.18 17.70 21.15
N ASP A 205 -29.78 18.31 22.25
CA ASP A 205 -29.19 17.61 23.40
C ASP A 205 -30.23 16.66 24.04
N GLU A 206 -31.49 17.07 24.16
CA GLU A 206 -32.61 16.25 24.66
C GLU A 206 -32.97 15.12 23.69
N ALA A 207 -33.10 15.40 22.38
CA ALA A 207 -33.39 14.38 21.36
C ALA A 207 -32.27 13.32 21.23
N SER A 208 -31.01 13.71 21.42
CA SER A 208 -29.86 12.80 21.43
C SER A 208 -29.64 12.09 22.76
N ALA A 209 -30.22 12.55 23.86
CA ALA A 209 -30.04 11.96 25.20
C ALA A 209 -30.28 10.44 25.27
N PRO A 210 -31.37 9.87 24.74
CA PRO A 210 -31.58 8.41 24.78
C PRO A 210 -30.58 7.64 23.91
N GLN A 211 -30.09 8.22 22.82
CA GLN A 211 -29.07 7.60 21.97
C GLN A 211 -27.73 7.56 22.71
N ARG A 212 -27.30 8.69 23.26
CA ARG A 212 -26.06 8.81 24.06
C ARG A 212 -26.08 7.85 25.25
N ALA A 213 -27.18 7.78 26.00
CA ALA A 213 -27.34 6.84 27.11
C ALA A 213 -27.29 5.35 26.67
N ALA A 214 -27.81 5.03 25.49
CA ALA A 214 -27.72 3.67 24.93
C ALA A 214 -26.31 3.33 24.42
N GLU A 215 -25.56 4.30 23.90
CA GLU A 215 -24.15 4.15 23.53
C GLU A 215 -23.27 3.99 24.77
N ASP A 216 -23.44 4.82 25.80
CA ASP A 216 -22.75 4.71 27.09
C ASP A 216 -22.97 3.33 27.73
N ALA A 217 -24.21 2.84 27.72
CA ALA A 217 -24.55 1.50 28.23
C ALA A 217 -23.86 0.38 27.42
N ARG A 218 -23.82 0.48 26.08
CA ARG A 218 -23.11 -0.48 25.22
C ARG A 218 -21.60 -0.43 25.43
N ASN A 219 -21.03 0.77 25.62
CA ASN A 219 -19.61 0.97 25.88
C ASN A 219 -19.20 0.37 27.23
N ALA A 220 -20.03 0.52 28.27
CA ALA A 220 -19.83 -0.12 29.56
C ALA A 220 -19.89 -1.65 29.45
N GLN A 221 -20.93 -2.21 28.82
CA GLN A 221 -21.07 -3.66 28.61
C GLN A 221 -19.90 -4.25 27.82
N ALA A 222 -19.46 -3.60 26.76
CA ALA A 222 -18.32 -4.03 25.94
C ALA A 222 -16.97 -3.87 26.66
N TYR A 223 -16.85 -2.99 27.66
CA TYR A 223 -15.69 -2.91 28.54
C TYR A 223 -15.66 -4.07 29.53
N GLU A 224 -16.77 -4.34 30.22
CA GLU A 224 -16.89 -5.48 31.14
C GLU A 224 -16.68 -6.82 30.44
N GLU A 225 -17.22 -6.99 29.23
CA GLU A 225 -17.04 -8.21 28.44
C GLU A 225 -15.56 -8.44 28.09
N LYS A 226 -14.82 -7.39 27.76
CA LYS A 226 -13.36 -7.47 27.54
C LYS A 226 -12.58 -7.79 28.80
N GLN A 227 -13.02 -7.34 29.99
CA GLN A 227 -12.41 -7.77 31.26
C GLN A 227 -12.64 -9.28 31.48
N ARG A 228 -13.89 -9.75 31.37
CA ARG A 228 -14.24 -11.18 31.49
C ARG A 228 -13.48 -12.03 30.48
N GLN A 229 -13.39 -11.60 29.22
CA GLN A 229 -12.63 -12.30 28.19
C GLN A 229 -11.14 -12.36 28.54
N HIS A 230 -10.53 -11.24 28.97
CA HIS A 230 -9.12 -11.20 29.37
C HIS A 230 -8.81 -12.11 30.57
N GLU A 231 -9.72 -12.21 31.54
CA GLU A 231 -9.63 -13.15 32.67
C GLU A 231 -9.70 -14.61 32.22
N LEU A 232 -10.66 -14.96 31.35
CA LEU A 232 -10.78 -16.31 30.77
C LEU A 232 -9.56 -16.70 29.94
N ASP A 233 -9.10 -15.78 29.09
CA ASP A 233 -7.88 -15.87 28.29
C ASP A 233 -6.63 -16.12 29.17
N GLN A 234 -6.52 -15.44 30.32
CA GLN A 234 -5.44 -15.70 31.28
C GLN A 234 -5.59 -17.07 31.94
N ALA A 235 -6.80 -17.45 32.36
CA ALA A 235 -7.06 -18.76 32.95
C ALA A 235 -6.71 -19.90 31.98
N GLN A 236 -7.12 -19.80 30.71
CA GLN A 236 -6.77 -20.75 29.65
C GLN A 236 -5.26 -20.77 29.40
N ARG A 237 -4.61 -19.59 29.24
CA ARG A 237 -3.15 -19.53 29.05
C ARG A 237 -2.39 -20.18 30.22
N ASN A 238 -2.88 -20.05 31.45
CA ASN A 238 -2.28 -20.66 32.64
C ASN A 238 -2.54 -22.19 32.70
N ALA A 239 -3.75 -22.65 32.38
CA ALA A 239 -4.09 -24.08 32.36
C ALA A 239 -3.30 -24.85 31.29
N GLU A 240 -3.11 -24.26 30.11
CA GLU A 240 -2.32 -24.83 29.01
C GLU A 240 -0.80 -24.73 29.22
N ALA A 241 -0.32 -23.92 30.17
CA ALA A 241 1.12 -23.66 30.37
C ALA A 241 1.98 -24.94 30.50
N PRO A 242 1.63 -25.94 31.36
CA PRO A 242 2.39 -27.20 31.44
C PRO A 242 2.32 -28.04 30.15
N GLN A 243 1.23 -27.94 29.38
CA GLN A 243 1.15 -28.63 28.09
C GLN A 243 2.04 -27.95 27.04
N ARG A 244 2.17 -26.61 27.07
CA ARG A 244 3.08 -25.88 26.18
C ARG A 244 4.55 -26.13 26.51
N SER A 245 4.94 -26.28 27.78
CA SER A 245 6.32 -26.69 28.13
C SER A 245 6.60 -28.14 27.71
N ALA A 246 5.72 -29.09 28.02
CA ALA A 246 5.88 -30.48 27.60
C ALA A 246 5.94 -30.64 26.05
N ASN A 247 5.16 -29.86 25.31
CA ASN A 247 5.23 -29.82 23.84
C ASN A 247 6.55 -29.24 23.32
N ALA A 248 7.14 -28.25 24.01
CA ALA A 248 8.45 -27.70 23.66
C ALA A 248 9.57 -28.71 23.93
N GLU A 249 9.58 -29.33 25.13
CA GLU A 249 10.53 -30.37 25.52
C GLU A 249 10.50 -31.57 24.55
N ALA A 250 9.30 -32.03 24.18
CA ALA A 250 9.11 -33.11 23.20
C ALA A 250 9.47 -32.71 21.75
N TYR A 251 9.46 -31.41 21.42
CA TYR A 251 9.94 -30.92 20.14
C TYR A 251 11.48 -30.87 20.09
N GLU A 252 12.12 -30.38 21.16
CA GLU A 252 13.58 -30.45 21.29
C GLU A 252 14.08 -31.89 21.30
N GLU A 253 13.40 -32.81 21.97
CA GLU A 253 13.77 -34.23 21.99
C GLU A 253 13.73 -34.83 20.58
N LYS A 254 12.72 -34.50 19.78
CA LYS A 254 12.64 -34.89 18.37
C LYS A 254 13.77 -34.27 17.54
N GLN A 255 14.20 -33.05 17.82
CA GLN A 255 15.39 -32.47 17.20
C GLN A 255 16.68 -33.20 17.60
N ARG A 256 16.86 -33.52 18.89
CA ARG A 256 18.00 -34.31 19.40
C ARG A 256 18.04 -35.69 18.75
N GLN A 257 16.92 -36.40 18.71
CA GLN A 257 16.81 -37.71 18.06
C GLN A 257 17.09 -37.62 16.56
N HIS A 258 16.55 -36.62 15.85
CA HIS A 258 16.82 -36.42 14.42
C HIS A 258 18.31 -36.16 14.13
N ALA A 259 19.02 -35.43 15.00
CA ALA A 259 20.47 -35.24 14.88
C ALA A 259 21.25 -36.55 15.10
N ILE A 260 20.84 -37.37 16.08
CA ILE A 260 21.42 -38.71 16.33
C ILE A 260 21.16 -39.63 15.14
N ASP A 261 19.92 -39.66 14.62
CA ASP A 261 19.54 -40.42 13.43
C ASP A 261 20.34 -40.00 12.20
N GLN A 262 20.60 -38.70 11.99
CA GLN A 262 21.46 -38.24 10.90
C GLN A 262 22.91 -38.68 11.09
N ALA A 263 23.45 -38.62 12.32
CA ALA A 263 24.79 -39.11 12.62
C ALA A 263 24.93 -40.64 12.40
N GLN A 264 23.89 -41.43 12.71
CA GLN A 264 23.88 -42.88 12.49
C GLN A 264 23.65 -43.27 11.01
N ARG A 265 22.79 -42.52 10.29
CA ARG A 265 22.53 -42.73 8.85
C ARG A 265 23.61 -42.14 7.95
N GLY A 266 24.53 -41.34 8.51
CA GLY A 266 25.72 -40.84 7.83
C GLY A 266 26.56 -42.01 7.32
N ILE A 267 26.55 -42.23 6.00
CA ILE A 267 27.32 -43.28 5.35
C ILE A 267 28.79 -43.11 5.77
N SER A 268 29.33 -44.11 6.48
CA SER A 268 30.70 -44.05 6.99
C SER A 268 31.68 -43.75 5.85
N PRO A 269 32.75 -42.97 6.07
CA PRO A 269 33.64 -42.53 4.99
C PRO A 269 34.27 -43.70 4.21
N SER A 270 34.43 -44.86 4.86
CA SER A 270 34.81 -46.13 4.24
C SER A 270 33.74 -46.68 3.29
N GLN A 271 32.46 -46.68 3.68
CA GLN A 271 31.34 -47.08 2.81
C GLN A 271 31.11 -46.08 1.67
N ALA A 272 31.27 -44.78 1.92
CA ALA A 272 31.17 -43.74 0.88
C ALA A 272 32.26 -43.94 -0.19
N ALA A 273 33.52 -44.14 0.22
CA ALA A 273 34.62 -44.46 -0.68
C ALA A 273 34.44 -45.81 -1.40
N ALA A 274 33.84 -46.82 -0.75
CA ALA A 274 33.53 -48.10 -1.38
C ALA A 274 32.46 -47.96 -2.47
N ASN A 275 31.37 -47.21 -2.19
CA ASN A 275 30.31 -46.94 -3.14
C ASN A 275 30.82 -46.13 -4.35
N GLN A 276 31.69 -45.14 -4.12
CA GLN A 276 32.31 -44.36 -5.18
C GLN A 276 33.19 -45.23 -6.08
N ARG A 277 34.11 -46.03 -5.49
CA ARG A 277 34.94 -47.00 -6.25
C ARG A 277 34.09 -47.98 -7.06
N ALA A 278 32.98 -48.47 -6.49
CA ALA A 278 32.05 -49.37 -7.18
C ALA A 278 31.25 -48.69 -8.30
N TYR A 279 31.12 -47.36 -8.29
CA TYR A 279 30.57 -46.58 -9.40
C TYR A 279 31.62 -46.36 -10.49
N ASP A 280 32.83 -45.93 -10.12
CA ASP A 280 33.93 -45.66 -11.05
C ASP A 280 34.35 -46.92 -11.83
N GLN A 281 34.38 -48.08 -11.16
CA GLN A 281 34.60 -49.38 -11.80
C GLN A 281 33.54 -49.69 -12.87
N LYS A 282 32.25 -49.43 -12.58
CA LYS A 282 31.16 -49.65 -13.54
C LYS A 282 31.24 -48.72 -14.76
N GLN A 283 31.72 -47.49 -14.58
CA GLN A 283 31.99 -46.57 -15.68
C GLN A 283 33.11 -47.11 -16.59
N GLY A 284 34.22 -47.55 -15.99
CA GLY A 284 35.32 -48.19 -16.73
C GLY A 284 34.90 -49.47 -17.46
N ASP A 285 34.10 -50.34 -16.82
CA ASP A 285 33.56 -51.55 -17.45
C ASP A 285 32.64 -51.25 -18.63
N PHE A 286 31.80 -50.23 -18.52
CA PHE A 286 30.93 -49.79 -19.61
C PHE A 286 31.74 -49.27 -20.80
N GLN A 287 32.75 -48.44 -20.54
CA GLN A 287 33.64 -47.91 -21.58
C GLN A 287 34.46 -49.02 -22.27
N ARG A 288 34.99 -49.99 -21.52
CA ARG A 288 35.67 -51.18 -22.08
C ARG A 288 34.75 -51.99 -22.99
N LYS A 289 33.50 -52.23 -22.60
CA LYS A 289 32.51 -52.94 -23.44
C LYS A 289 32.16 -52.18 -24.72
N LEU A 290 32.06 -50.85 -24.66
CA LEU A 290 31.86 -50.03 -25.87
C LEU A 290 33.06 -50.09 -26.82
N GLU A 291 34.29 -50.10 -26.31
CA GLU A 291 35.47 -50.25 -27.15
C GLU A 291 35.58 -51.65 -27.77
N GLU A 292 35.32 -52.70 -26.99
CA GLU A 292 35.31 -54.07 -27.49
C GLU A 292 34.26 -54.25 -28.61
N ALA A 293 33.04 -53.74 -28.42
CA ALA A 293 31.99 -53.77 -29.44
C ALA A 293 32.40 -53.04 -30.73
N ARG A 294 33.12 -51.92 -30.63
CA ARG A 294 33.71 -51.21 -31.79
C ARG A 294 34.78 -52.04 -32.48
N ARG A 295 35.70 -52.66 -31.74
CA ARG A 295 36.76 -53.53 -32.28
C ARG A 295 36.17 -54.74 -33.02
N GLN A 296 35.20 -55.44 -32.41
CA GLN A 296 34.49 -56.54 -33.06
C GLN A 296 33.69 -56.08 -34.31
N GLY A 297 33.08 -54.89 -34.26
CA GLY A 297 32.39 -54.28 -35.39
C GLY A 297 33.32 -54.00 -36.58
N ALA A 298 34.51 -53.46 -36.32
CA ALA A 298 35.53 -53.19 -37.32
C ALA A 298 36.07 -54.47 -37.97
N GLN A 299 36.39 -55.51 -37.17
CA GLN A 299 36.81 -56.82 -37.68
C GLN A 299 35.75 -57.44 -38.60
N LYS A 300 34.48 -57.44 -38.18
CA LYS A 300 33.36 -57.93 -38.99
C LYS A 300 33.07 -57.05 -40.22
N ALA A 301 33.58 -55.82 -40.28
CA ALA A 301 33.52 -54.99 -41.49
C ALA A 301 34.63 -55.39 -42.48
N GLN A 302 35.86 -55.57 -42.00
CA GLN A 302 37.01 -56.04 -42.80
C GLN A 302 36.71 -57.42 -43.42
N GLU A 303 36.25 -58.38 -42.61
CA GLU A 303 35.87 -59.74 -43.06
C GLU A 303 34.80 -59.71 -44.17
N ARG A 304 33.87 -58.74 -44.14
CA ARG A 304 32.85 -58.57 -45.19
C ARG A 304 33.43 -58.02 -46.48
N VAL A 305 34.40 -57.08 -46.41
CA VAL A 305 35.12 -56.57 -47.59
C VAL A 305 35.97 -57.68 -48.22
N GLU A 306 36.70 -58.47 -47.43
CA GLU A 306 37.48 -59.62 -47.90
C GLU A 306 36.59 -60.70 -48.55
N LYS A 307 35.44 -61.01 -47.95
CA LYS A 307 34.45 -61.93 -48.53
C LYS A 307 33.88 -61.39 -49.85
N GLN A 308 33.55 -60.11 -49.94
CA GLN A 308 33.13 -59.47 -51.20
C GLN A 308 34.22 -59.54 -52.28
N GLN A 309 35.48 -59.22 -51.94
CA GLN A 309 36.61 -59.32 -52.88
C GLN A 309 36.84 -60.75 -53.37
N SER A 310 36.81 -61.74 -52.47
CA SER A 310 36.99 -63.15 -52.87
C SER A 310 35.84 -63.68 -53.73
N PHE A 311 34.60 -63.20 -53.51
CA PHE A 311 33.46 -63.53 -54.37
C PHE A 311 33.59 -62.88 -55.75
N ALA A 312 34.01 -61.62 -55.83
CA ALA A 312 34.26 -60.93 -57.09
C ALA A 312 35.39 -61.59 -57.91
N LYS A 313 36.48 -62.03 -57.26
CA LYS A 313 37.55 -62.82 -57.91
C LYS A 313 37.01 -64.12 -58.51
N LYS A 314 36.23 -64.89 -57.73
CA LYS A 314 35.60 -66.14 -58.21
C LYS A 314 34.64 -65.92 -59.40
N GLN A 315 33.93 -64.80 -59.45
CA GLN A 315 33.11 -64.46 -60.62
C GLN A 315 33.96 -64.17 -61.86
N ALA A 316 35.07 -63.44 -61.71
CA ALA A 316 36.00 -63.17 -62.81
C ALA A 316 36.69 -64.45 -63.32
N GLU A 317 37.17 -65.30 -62.41
CA GLU A 317 37.76 -66.61 -62.71
C GLU A 317 36.76 -67.53 -63.44
N ALA A 318 35.50 -67.59 -62.99
CA ALA A 318 34.45 -68.36 -63.66
C ALA A 318 34.10 -67.82 -65.06
N ALA A 319 34.12 -66.49 -65.26
CA ALA A 319 33.91 -65.87 -66.55
C ALA A 319 35.08 -66.14 -67.53
N GLN A 320 36.32 -66.09 -67.05
CA GLN A 320 37.51 -66.47 -67.83
C GLN A 320 37.46 -67.94 -68.24
N HIS A 321 37.25 -68.85 -67.28
CA HIS A 321 37.14 -70.29 -67.57
C HIS A 321 36.02 -70.61 -68.56
N LYS A 322 34.88 -69.91 -68.50
CA LYS A 322 33.81 -70.04 -69.51
C LYS A 322 34.29 -69.60 -70.89
N ALA A 323 34.95 -68.45 -71.00
CA ALA A 323 35.49 -67.94 -72.27
C ALA A 323 36.55 -68.88 -72.87
N ASP A 324 37.44 -69.44 -72.05
CA ASP A 324 38.44 -70.42 -72.47
C ASP A 324 37.79 -71.72 -73.00
N VAL A 325 36.75 -72.22 -72.33
CA VAL A 325 35.99 -73.39 -72.79
C VAL A 325 35.28 -73.11 -74.11
N GLU A 326 34.64 -71.95 -74.27
CA GLU A 326 34.00 -71.55 -75.53
C GLU A 326 35.02 -71.39 -76.67
N ALA A 327 36.20 -70.80 -76.41
CA ALA A 327 37.27 -70.68 -77.39
C ALA A 327 37.80 -72.07 -77.81
N ARG A 328 37.97 -72.98 -76.85
CA ARG A 328 38.42 -74.36 -77.11
C ARG A 328 37.39 -75.17 -77.90
N GLN A 329 36.08 -74.93 -77.67
CA GLN A 329 35.00 -75.51 -78.46
C GLN A 329 34.98 -74.97 -79.91
N LYS A 330 35.15 -73.66 -80.10
CA LYS A 330 35.24 -73.05 -81.44
C LYS A 330 36.41 -73.63 -82.25
N GLN A 331 37.61 -73.68 -81.65
CA GLN A 331 38.79 -74.32 -82.26
C GLN A 331 38.59 -75.82 -82.58
N ALA A 332 37.77 -76.52 -81.80
CA ALA A 332 37.43 -77.93 -82.08
C ALA A 332 36.43 -78.06 -83.24
N ALA A 333 35.44 -77.16 -83.33
CA ALA A 333 34.49 -77.10 -84.43
C ALA A 333 35.17 -76.73 -85.76
N GLU A 334 36.00 -75.68 -85.77
CA GLU A 334 36.80 -75.26 -86.92
C GLU A 334 37.66 -76.41 -87.47
N LYS A 335 38.34 -77.16 -86.58
CA LYS A 335 39.14 -78.34 -86.97
C LYS A 335 38.30 -79.52 -87.45
N ALA A 336 37.05 -79.64 -87.00
CA ALA A 336 36.12 -80.65 -87.51
C ALA A 336 35.57 -80.27 -88.89
N GLU A 337 35.29 -78.98 -89.14
CA GLU A 337 34.89 -78.47 -90.45
C GLU A 337 36.02 -78.57 -91.48
N GLN A 338 37.26 -78.21 -91.10
CA GLN A 338 38.45 -78.41 -91.93
C GLN A 338 38.58 -79.87 -92.37
N LYS A 339 38.50 -80.83 -91.42
CA LYS A 339 38.52 -82.27 -91.73
C LYS A 339 37.36 -82.73 -92.63
N ARG A 340 36.14 -82.17 -92.47
CA ARG A 340 35.02 -82.45 -93.38
C ARG A 340 35.29 -81.93 -94.79
N GLN A 341 35.86 -80.72 -94.93
CA GLN A 341 36.23 -80.17 -96.23
C GLN A 341 37.36 -80.97 -96.90
N GLU A 342 38.33 -81.49 -96.13
CA GLU A 342 39.37 -82.40 -96.61
C GLU A 342 38.79 -83.73 -97.09
N GLN A 343 37.90 -84.36 -96.31
CA GLN A 343 37.21 -85.60 -96.69
C GLN A 343 36.36 -85.42 -97.96
N LEU A 344 35.63 -84.31 -98.08
CA LEU A 344 34.84 -84.00 -99.29
C LEU A 344 35.72 -83.76 -100.53
N LYS A 345 36.93 -83.19 -100.36
CA LYS A 345 37.92 -83.09 -101.45
C LYS A 345 38.46 -84.46 -101.85
N GLN A 346 38.80 -85.31 -100.90
CA GLN A 346 39.28 -86.68 -101.15
C GLN A 346 38.21 -87.55 -101.84
N GLN A 347 36.95 -87.46 -101.41
CA GLN A 347 35.84 -88.18 -102.06
C GLN A 347 35.66 -87.75 -103.51
N LYS A 348 35.70 -86.44 -103.81
CA LYS A 348 35.62 -85.95 -105.19
C LYS A 348 36.79 -86.42 -106.05
N GLN A 349 38.02 -86.40 -105.52
CA GLN A 349 39.19 -86.92 -106.25
C GLN A 349 39.10 -88.43 -106.52
N LEU A 350 38.55 -89.22 -105.60
CA LEU A 350 38.29 -90.64 -105.81
C LEU A 350 37.17 -90.89 -106.83
N GLU A 351 36.10 -90.08 -106.81
CA GLU A 351 35.01 -90.16 -107.80
C GLU A 351 35.49 -89.76 -109.21
N GLU A 352 36.34 -88.73 -109.33
CA GLU A 352 36.98 -88.36 -110.60
C GLU A 352 37.92 -89.46 -111.11
N GLN A 353 38.72 -90.09 -110.24
CA GLN A 353 39.56 -91.24 -110.62
C GLN A 353 38.71 -92.45 -111.07
N GLN A 354 37.61 -92.77 -110.37
CA GLN A 354 36.72 -93.85 -110.79
C GLN A 354 36.02 -93.56 -112.12
N ARG A 355 35.58 -92.30 -112.36
CA ARG A 355 35.05 -91.87 -113.66
C ARG A 355 36.09 -92.01 -114.77
N GLN A 356 37.34 -91.61 -114.54
CA GLN A 356 38.41 -91.77 -115.52
C GLN A 356 38.73 -93.24 -115.82
N GLN A 357 38.71 -94.12 -114.81
CA GLN A 357 38.88 -95.57 -115.04
C GLN A 357 37.71 -96.19 -115.82
N GLN A 358 36.47 -95.78 -115.55
CA GLN A 358 35.30 -96.25 -116.33
C GLN A 358 35.32 -95.72 -117.78
N GLN A 359 35.84 -94.51 -118.02
CA GLN A 359 35.99 -93.93 -119.35
C GLN A 359 37.15 -94.53 -120.18
N GLN A 360 37.99 -95.40 -119.59
CA GLN A 360 39.03 -96.16 -120.31
C GLN A 360 38.59 -97.60 -120.65
N GLN A 361 37.31 -97.95 -120.47
CA GLN A 361 36.77 -99.30 -120.71
C GLN A 361 35.55 -99.31 -121.66
N GLN A 362 35.44 -98.32 -122.56
CA GLN A 362 34.45 -98.25 -123.64
C GLN A 362 35.11 -97.77 -124.94
#